data_AF-A0A8T4NKE5-F1
#
_entry.id   AF-A0A8T4NKE5-F1
#
_cell.length_a   1.000
_cell.length_b   1.000
_cell.length_c   1.000
_cell.angle_alpha   90.00
_cell.angle_beta   90.00
_cell.angle_gamma   90.00
#
_symmetry.space_group_name_H-M   'P 1'
#
loop_
_entity.id
_entity.type
_entity.pdbx_description
1 polymer ?
#
loop_
_entity_poly.entity_id
_entity_poly.type
_entity_poly.pdbx_seq_one_letter_code
_entity_poly.pdbx_strand_id
1 'polypeptide(L)' 'MAKKEYTIRKKIASQGENSIIVIPKLLRDELKPHTIVEINIQILEETISK' A
#
# COMPACT_ATOMS: atom_id res chain seq x y z
N MET A 1 -10.82 -1.11 21.38
CA MET A 1 -11.29 -1.05 19.97
C MET A 1 -10.68 -2.23 19.23
N ALA A 2 -11.43 -2.93 18.39
CA ALA A 2 -10.91 -4.10 17.68
C ALA A 2 -9.87 -3.67 16.63
N LYS A 3 -8.68 -4.27 16.65
CA LYS A 3 -7.63 -4.06 15.65
C LYS A 3 -8.10 -4.70 14.34
N LYS A 4 -8.11 -3.93 13.25
CA LYS A 4 -8.33 -4.45 11.89
C LYS A 4 -6.98 -4.61 11.20
N GLU A 5 -6.79 -5.75 10.55
CA GLU A 5 -5.54 -6.09 9.89
C GLU A 5 -5.84 -6.64 8.49
N TYR A 6 -5.11 -6.15 7.50
CA TYR A 6 -5.29 -6.50 6.09
C TYR A 6 -3.94 -6.83 5.47
N THR A 7 -3.85 -7.97 4.79
CA THR A 7 -2.68 -8.32 3.99
C THR A 7 -3.01 -8.11 2.51
N ILE A 8 -2.43 -7.09 1.90
CA ILE A 8 -2.67 -6.76 0.49
C ILE A 8 -1.40 -7.09 -0.31
N ARG A 9 -1.50 -8.07 -1.20
CA ARG A 9 -0.47 -8.31 -2.22
C ARG A 9 -0.76 -7.43 -3.42
N LYS A 10 0.14 -6.50 -3.71
CA LYS A 10 -0.01 -5.58 -4.82
C LYS A 10 1.35 -5.21 -5.39
N LYS A 11 1.41 -5.07 -6.72
CA LYS A 11 2.59 -4.51 -7.40
C LYS A 11 2.65 -3.00 -7.15
N ILE A 12 3.84 -2.51 -6.82
CA ILE A 12 4.09 -1.07 -6.66
C ILE A 12 3.89 -0.39 -8.01
N ALA A 13 3.14 0.71 -8.01
CA ALA A 13 2.92 1.52 -9.21
C ALA A 13 3.99 2.61 -9.30
N SER A 14 4.29 3.07 -10.52
CA SER A 14 5.14 4.24 -10.75
C SER A 14 4.28 5.45 -11.10
N GLN A 15 4.66 6.61 -10.57
CA GLN A 15 4.10 7.90 -10.94
C GLN A 15 5.24 8.92 -11.06
N GLY A 16 5.62 9.23 -12.30
CA GLY A 16 6.81 10.01 -12.58
C GLY A 16 8.07 9.29 -12.05
N GLU A 17 8.88 10.02 -11.28
CA GLU A 17 10.09 9.48 -10.64
C GLU A 17 9.79 8.73 -9.33
N ASN A 18 8.54 8.79 -8.84
CA ASN A 18 8.17 8.20 -7.57
C ASN A 18 7.53 6.83 -7.73
N SER A 19 7.89 5.92 -6.82
CA SER A 19 7.14 4.68 -6.59
C SER A 19 6.02 4.95 -5.59
N ILE A 20 4.79 4.53 -5.92
CA ILE A 20 3.60 4.78 -5.10
C ILE A 20 2.85 3.48 -4.78
N ILE A 21 2.32 3.41 -3.56
CA ILE A 21 1.39 2.36 -3.13
C ILE A 21 -0.02 2.91 -3.26
N VAL A 22 -0.76 2.45 -4.27
CA VAL A 22 -2.14 2.88 -4.48
C VAL A 22 -3.06 2.14 -3.50
N ILE A 23 -3.69 2.87 -2.59
CA ILE A 23 -4.69 2.35 -1.65
C ILE A 23 -5.93 1.81 -2.42
N PRO A 24 -6.36 0.56 -2.22
CA PRO A 24 -7.59 0.03 -2.82
C PRO A 24 -8.84 0.76 -2.33
N LYS A 25 -9.87 0.88 -3.20
CA LYS A 25 -11.13 1.55 -2.86
C LYS A 25 -11.82 0.99 -1.62
N LEU A 26 -11.66 -0.31 -1.34
CA LEU A 26 -12.27 -0.96 -0.17
C LEU A 26 -11.80 -0.37 1.18
N LEU A 27 -10.59 0.19 1.21
CA LEU A 27 -10.03 0.82 2.41
C LEU A 27 -10.29 2.32 2.46
N ARG A 28 -10.94 2.90 1.44
CA ARG A 28 -11.12 4.35 1.31
C ARG A 28 -11.88 4.97 2.49
N ASP A 29 -12.87 4.25 3.01
CA ASP A 29 -13.70 4.75 4.11
C ASP A 29 -12.96 4.71 5.46
N GLU A 30 -11.94 3.85 5.58
CA GLU A 30 -11.11 3.68 6.77
C GLU A 30 -9.83 4.55 6.70
N LEU A 31 -9.23 4.67 5.53
CA LEU A 31 -8.02 5.44 5.24
C LEU A 31 -8.38 6.82 4.69
N LYS A 32 -8.96 7.65 5.55
CA LYS A 32 -9.28 9.04 5.23
C LYS A 32 -7.99 9.88 5.11
N PRO A 33 -8.02 11.02 4.41
CA PRO A 33 -6.91 11.96 4.43
C PRO A 33 -6.51 12.30 5.87
N HIS A 34 -5.21 12.36 6.16
CA HIS A 34 -4.60 12.60 7.48
C HIS A 34 -4.68 11.43 8.48
N THR A 35 -5.18 10.26 8.08
CA THR A 35 -5.08 9.06 8.92
C THR A 35 -3.64 8.54 8.93
N ILE A 36 -3.04 8.44 10.12
CA ILE A 36 -1.72 7.82 10.31
C ILE A 36 -1.90 6.31 10.41
N VAL A 37 -1.17 5.57 9.60
CA VAL A 37 -1.17 4.10 9.60
C VAL A 37 0.24 3.55 9.63
N GLU A 38 0.39 2.40 10.27
CA GLU A 38 1.60 1.60 10.18
C GLU A 38 1.55 0.75 8.90
N ILE A 39 2.64 0.76 8.12
CA ILE A 39 2.77 -0.05 6.91
C ILE A 39 3.93 -1.02 7.12
N ASN A 40 3.64 -2.32 7.07
CA ASN A 40 4.66 -3.35 7.06
C ASN A 40 4.86 -3.86 5.62
N ILE A 41 6.06 -3.66 5.06
CA ILE A 41 6.36 -4.01 3.66
C ILE A 41 7.36 -5.16 3.66
N GLN A 42 7.00 -6.25 3.00
CA GLN A 42 7.89 -7.37 2.72
C GLN A 42 8.07 -7.49 1.20
N ILE A 43 9.30 -7.31 0.73
CA ILE A 43 9.64 -7.53 -0.69
C ILE A 43 9.70 -9.03 -0.93
N LEU A 44 8.79 -9.54 -1.76
CA LEU A 44 8.69 -10.98 -2.06
C LEU A 44 9.49 -11.38 -3.30
N GLU A 45 9.60 -10.48 -4.28
CA GLU A 45 10.30 -10.70 -5.54
C GLU A 45 10.68 -9.34 -6.17
N GLU A 46 11.91 -9.20 -6.66
CA GLU A 46 12.35 -8.01 -7.40
C GLU A 46 12.16 -8.23 -8.90
N THR A 47 11.29 -7.44 -9.54
CA THR A 47 11.29 -7.32 -11.00
C THR A 47 12.40 -6.35 -11.40
N ILE A 48 13.54 -6.88 -11.83
CA ILE A 48 14.58 -6.09 -12.49
C ILE A 48 14.00 -5.63 -13.83
N SER A 49 13.66 -4.35 -13.94
CA SER A 49 13.31 -3.76 -15.24
C SER A 49 14.61 -3.58 -16.01
N LYS A 50 14.85 -4.44 -17.01
CA LYS A 50 15.90 -4.25 -18.01
C LYS A 50 15.61 -3.07 -18.92
#